data_AF-A0A1G6LNQ1-F1
#
_entry.id   AF-A0A1G6LNQ1-F1
#
_cell.length_a   1.000
_cell.length_b   1.000
_cell.length_c   1.000
_cell.angle_alpha   90.00
_cell.angle_beta   90.00
_cell.angle_gamma   90.00
#
_symmetry.space_group_name_H-M   'P 1'
#
loop_
_entity.id
_entity.type
_entity.pdbx_description
1 polymer ?
#
loop_
_entity_poly.entity_id
_entity_poly.type
_entity_poly.pdbx_seq_one_letter_code
_entity_poly.pdbx_strand_id
1 'polypeptide(L)'
;MYEVPGLTVQLGAVPGNFKPETKNMDYKIPPATRIGHVHLKVSDLQRSLDFYCGLLGFEVTTLYGSQAAFIAAGGYHHHIGLNTWYSKDAPPAPVKAPGLFHTAILYPSRKDLANILYRLVQAGYPLTGAADHGVSEALYLDDPDGNGVELYWDRPKDLWPQQADGSLEMYTRQLDLDQLLAERDI
;
A
#
# COMPACT_ATOMS: atom_id res chain seq x y z
N MET A 1 21.22 4.31 -9.17
CA MET A 1 20.51 3.59 -8.10
C MET A 1 19.12 4.19 -8.03
N TYR A 2 18.09 3.41 -8.35
CA TYR A 2 16.71 3.85 -8.17
C TYR A 2 16.39 3.73 -6.68
N GLU A 3 16.00 4.83 -6.03
CA GLU A 3 15.44 4.77 -4.68
C GLU A 3 14.12 3.99 -4.76
N VAL A 4 13.92 3.07 -3.81
CA VAL A 4 12.63 2.39 -3.62
C VAL A 4 11.82 3.30 -2.71
N PRO A 5 10.74 3.95 -3.20
CA PRO A 5 9.78 4.59 -2.31
C PRO A 5 9.24 3.52 -1.37
N GLY A 6 9.15 3.82 -0.06
CA GLY A 6 8.84 2.82 0.95
C GLY A 6 7.54 2.07 0.62
N LEU A 7 7.62 0.74 0.54
CA LEU A 7 6.45 -0.13 0.56
C LEU A 7 6.25 -0.60 2.00
N THR A 8 5.12 -0.23 2.60
CA THR A 8 4.74 -0.73 3.93
C THR A 8 3.78 -1.90 3.77
N VAL A 9 4.02 -2.97 4.53
CA VAL A 9 3.16 -4.15 4.58
C VAL A 9 2.68 -4.30 6.02
N GLN A 10 1.37 -4.17 6.24
CA GLN A 10 0.77 -4.43 7.53
C GLN A 10 0.10 -5.80 7.53
N LEU A 11 0.41 -6.64 8.51
CA LEU A 11 -0.23 -7.94 8.71
C LEU A 11 -1.19 -7.87 9.90
N GLY A 12 -2.41 -8.38 9.73
CA GLY A 12 -3.35 -8.59 10.82
C GLY A 12 -2.96 -9.82 11.65
N ALA A 13 -2.79 -9.64 12.96
CA ALA A 13 -2.50 -10.71 13.90
C ALA A 13 -3.73 -11.06 14.74
N VAL A 14 -3.89 -12.34 15.09
CA VAL A 14 -4.82 -12.79 16.13
C VAL A 14 -4.00 -13.00 17.42
N PRO A 15 -4.47 -12.54 18.60
CA PRO A 15 -3.73 -12.72 19.85
C PRO A 15 -3.43 -14.21 20.11
N GLY A 16 -2.15 -14.53 20.30
CA GLY A 16 -1.69 -15.86 20.69
C GLY A 16 -0.77 -15.78 21.90
N ASN A 17 -0.84 -16.76 22.80
CA ASN A 17 0.06 -16.89 23.94
C ASN A 17 1.43 -17.42 23.47
N PHE A 18 2.27 -16.54 22.91
CA PHE A 18 3.66 -16.85 22.64
C PHE A 18 4.53 -16.43 23.82
N LYS A 19 5.28 -17.38 24.41
CA LYS A 19 6.36 -17.08 25.37
C LYS A 19 7.69 -17.13 24.62
N PRO A 20 8.34 -16.00 24.34
CA PRO A 20 9.63 -16.01 23.66
C PRO A 20 10.69 -16.64 24.57
N GLU A 21 11.38 -17.67 24.09
CA GLU A 21 12.66 -18.09 24.68
C GLU A 21 13.74 -17.08 24.29
N THR A 22 14.46 -16.56 25.28
CA THR A 22 15.56 -15.60 25.07
C THR A 22 16.74 -16.28 24.38
N LYS A 23 16.83 -16.15 23.05
CA LYS A 23 18.05 -16.47 22.29
C LYS A 23 18.82 -15.21 21.94
N ASN A 24 20.13 -15.41 21.83
CA ASN A 24 21.21 -14.42 21.75
C ASN A 24 20.86 -13.12 21.00
N MET A 25 20.97 -11.99 21.69
CA MET A 25 20.45 -10.66 21.32
C MET A 25 21.45 -9.74 20.59
N ASP A 26 22.68 -10.22 20.32
CA ASP A 26 23.75 -9.36 19.78
C ASP A 26 23.71 -9.18 18.26
N TYR A 27 22.86 -9.93 17.55
CA TYR A 27 22.68 -9.73 16.12
C TYR A 27 21.73 -8.55 15.85
N LYS A 28 22.23 -7.56 15.09
CA LYS A 28 21.42 -6.47 14.52
C LYS A 28 21.47 -6.57 13.01
N ILE A 29 20.32 -6.49 12.36
CA ILE A 29 20.23 -6.42 10.90
C ILE A 29 20.95 -5.16 10.39
N PRO A 30 21.69 -5.21 9.27
CA PRO A 30 22.36 -4.03 8.73
C PRO A 30 21.37 -2.88 8.46
N PRO A 31 21.69 -1.62 8.81
CA PRO A 31 20.78 -0.48 8.71
C PRO A 31 20.39 -0.13 7.25
N ALA A 32 21.13 -0.62 6.26
CA ALA A 32 20.82 -0.47 4.84
C ALA A 32 19.81 -1.50 4.30
N THR A 33 19.34 -2.45 5.12
CA THR A 33 18.35 -3.45 4.68
C THR A 33 17.01 -2.78 4.35
N ARG A 34 16.37 -3.24 3.28
CA ARG A 34 15.08 -2.72 2.79
C ARG A 34 14.15 -3.88 2.44
N ILE A 35 12.85 -3.63 2.53
CA ILE A 35 11.85 -4.45 1.87
C ILE A 35 11.78 -4.02 0.41
N GLY A 36 11.99 -4.95 -0.52
CA GLY A 36 12.11 -4.63 -1.95
C GLY A 36 10.79 -4.70 -2.73
N HIS A 37 9.97 -5.72 -2.45
CA HIS A 37 8.71 -5.97 -3.16
C HIS A 37 7.78 -6.81 -2.32
N VAL A 38 6.49 -6.81 -2.69
CA VAL A 38 5.47 -7.72 -2.16
C VAL A 38 4.92 -8.59 -3.28
N HIS A 39 4.57 -9.83 -2.97
CA HIS A 39 3.82 -10.69 -3.89
C HIS A 39 2.41 -10.88 -3.35
N LEU A 40 1.42 -10.52 -4.17
CA LEU A 40 0.01 -10.67 -3.85
C LEU A 40 -0.55 -11.88 -4.58
N LYS A 41 -1.28 -12.71 -3.84
CA LYS A 41 -2.07 -13.79 -4.42
C LYS A 41 -3.37 -13.20 -4.95
N VAL A 42 -3.67 -13.50 -6.21
CA VAL A 42 -4.87 -13.05 -6.90
C VAL A 42 -5.56 -14.24 -7.54
N SER A 43 -6.88 -14.20 -7.64
CA SER A 43 -7.67 -15.29 -8.23
C SER A 43 -7.78 -15.20 -9.75
N ASP A 44 -7.71 -13.98 -10.29
CA ASP A 44 -7.72 -13.69 -11.72
C ASP A 44 -6.65 -12.64 -12.06
N LEU A 45 -5.64 -13.04 -12.84
CA LEU A 45 -4.51 -12.18 -13.18
C LEU A 45 -4.93 -10.97 -14.04
N GLN A 46 -5.85 -11.16 -14.99
CA GLN A 46 -6.25 -10.07 -15.88
C GLN A 46 -7.03 -9.01 -15.12
N ARG A 47 -7.96 -9.44 -14.25
CA ARG A 47 -8.70 -8.52 -13.38
C ARG A 47 -7.78 -7.71 -12.49
N SER A 48 -6.72 -8.32 -11.95
CA SER A 48 -5.72 -7.58 -11.17
C SER A 48 -4.90 -6.63 -12.03
N LEU A 49 -4.54 -7.00 -13.26
CA LEU A 49 -3.84 -6.09 -14.19
C LEU A 49 -4.71 -4.89 -14.58
N ASP A 50 -6.01 -5.10 -14.82
CA ASP A 50 -6.95 -4.01 -15.11
C ASP A 50 -7.05 -3.02 -13.95
N PHE A 51 -6.96 -3.51 -12.71
CA PHE A 51 -6.89 -2.66 -11.53
C PHE A 51 -5.51 -1.98 -11.37
N TYR A 52 -4.43 -2.74 -11.20
CA TYR A 52 -3.13 -2.16 -10.87
C TYR A 52 -2.52 -1.37 -12.05
N CYS A 53 -2.58 -1.89 -13.27
CA CYS A 53 -2.07 -1.19 -14.44
C CYS A 53 -3.13 -0.26 -15.03
N GLY A 54 -4.34 -0.77 -15.25
CA GLY A 54 -5.41 0.00 -15.89
C GLY A 54 -5.94 1.16 -15.04
N LEU A 55 -6.13 0.98 -13.71
CA LEU A 55 -6.69 1.98 -12.78
C LEU A 55 -5.66 2.64 -11.83
N LEU A 56 -4.60 1.96 -11.38
CA LEU A 56 -3.56 2.61 -10.57
C LEU A 56 -2.38 3.14 -11.40
N GLY A 57 -2.26 2.71 -12.66
CA GLY A 57 -1.27 3.26 -13.60
C GLY A 57 0.13 2.63 -13.50
N PHE A 58 0.26 1.47 -12.86
CA PHE A 58 1.51 0.70 -12.91
C PHE A 58 1.79 0.16 -14.32
N GLU A 59 3.05 -0.12 -14.60
CA GLU A 59 3.51 -0.72 -15.84
C GLU A 59 3.87 -2.19 -15.61
N VAL A 60 3.51 -3.06 -16.55
CA VAL A 60 3.95 -4.46 -16.53
C VAL A 60 5.43 -4.51 -16.91
N THR A 61 6.26 -5.04 -16.01
CA THR A 61 7.69 -5.24 -16.26
C THR A 61 7.98 -6.64 -16.77
N THR A 62 7.22 -7.64 -16.31
CA THR A 62 7.42 -9.04 -16.71
C THR A 62 6.10 -9.81 -16.62
N LEU A 63 5.86 -10.69 -17.59
CA LEU A 63 4.79 -11.68 -17.56
C LEU A 63 5.36 -13.08 -17.47
N TYR A 64 4.77 -13.91 -16.62
CA TYR A 64 5.10 -15.34 -16.53
C TYR A 64 3.90 -16.17 -17.01
N GLY A 65 3.76 -16.23 -18.33
CA GLY A 65 2.58 -16.81 -18.98
C GLY A 65 1.30 -16.14 -18.49
N SER A 66 0.32 -16.95 -18.08
CA SER A 66 -0.96 -16.50 -17.52
C SER A 66 -1.04 -16.62 -15.99
N GLN A 67 0.08 -16.93 -15.32
CA GLN A 67 0.08 -17.27 -13.89
C GLN A 67 0.65 -16.17 -13.00
N ALA A 68 1.48 -15.29 -13.54
CA ALA A 68 2.01 -14.16 -12.78
C ALA A 68 2.36 -12.96 -13.66
N ALA A 69 2.31 -11.77 -13.07
CA ALA A 69 2.78 -10.53 -13.63
C ALA A 69 3.55 -9.74 -12.58
N PHE A 70 4.65 -9.12 -12.99
CA PHE A 70 5.42 -8.21 -12.15
C PHE A 70 5.19 -6.79 -12.66
N ILE A 71 4.90 -5.88 -11.74
CA ILE A 71 4.50 -4.51 -12.07
C ILE A 71 5.34 -3.49 -11.29
N ALA A 72 5.59 -2.35 -11.93
CA ALA A 72 6.41 -1.29 -11.36
C ALA A 72 5.97 0.10 -11.86
N ALA A 73 6.57 1.13 -11.26
CA ALA A 73 6.55 2.48 -11.78
C ALA A 73 7.99 2.92 -12.04
N GLY A 74 8.21 3.73 -13.08
CA GLY A 74 9.51 4.36 -13.35
C GLY A 74 10.65 3.38 -13.69
N GLY A 75 10.34 2.21 -14.27
CA GLY A 75 11.35 1.24 -14.71
C GLY A 75 12.05 0.44 -13.60
N TYR A 76 11.54 0.47 -12.36
CA TYR A 76 12.02 -0.42 -11.29
C TYR A 76 11.75 -1.90 -11.64
N HIS A 77 12.54 -2.84 -11.08
CA HIS A 77 12.43 -4.27 -11.43
C HIS A 77 11.02 -4.82 -11.17
N HIS A 78 10.46 -4.58 -9.97
CA HIS A 78 9.03 -4.65 -9.65
C HIS A 78 8.76 -4.21 -8.22
N HIS A 79 7.65 -3.51 -7.99
CA HIS A 79 7.13 -3.22 -6.66
C HIS A 79 6.19 -4.33 -6.17
N ILE A 80 5.35 -4.85 -7.09
CA ILE A 80 4.32 -5.85 -6.78
C ILE A 80 4.43 -7.01 -7.77
N GLY A 81 4.42 -8.23 -7.24
CA GLY A 81 4.24 -9.46 -8.01
C GLY A 81 2.82 -10.01 -7.83
N LEU A 82 2.01 -9.97 -8.88
CA LEU A 82 0.67 -10.55 -8.91
C LEU A 82 0.80 -12.01 -9.36
N ASN A 83 0.28 -12.97 -8.59
CA ASN A 83 0.35 -14.38 -8.96
C ASN A 83 -0.92 -15.15 -8.62
N THR A 84 -1.28 -16.10 -9.47
CA THR A 84 -2.42 -17.01 -9.28
C THR A 84 -2.01 -18.34 -8.63
N TRP A 85 -0.77 -18.44 -8.14
CA TRP A 85 -0.24 -19.67 -7.57
C TRP A 85 -1.00 -20.02 -6.28
N TYR A 86 -1.68 -21.16 -6.31
CA TYR A 86 -2.56 -21.64 -5.24
C TYR A 86 -3.79 -20.74 -4.95
N SER A 87 -4.13 -19.81 -5.84
CA SER A 87 -5.27 -18.91 -5.68
C SER A 87 -6.13 -18.77 -6.92
N LYS A 88 -5.74 -19.35 -8.07
CA LYS A 88 -6.55 -19.30 -9.30
C LYS A 88 -7.98 -19.76 -9.02
N ASP A 89 -8.95 -18.92 -9.40
CA ASP A 89 -10.39 -19.15 -9.21
C ASP A 89 -10.82 -19.37 -7.74
N ALA A 90 -9.95 -19.06 -6.77
CA ALA A 90 -10.24 -19.22 -5.35
C ALA A 90 -11.21 -18.12 -4.87
N PRO A 91 -12.03 -18.41 -3.84
CA PRO A 91 -12.83 -17.38 -3.19
C PRO A 91 -11.94 -16.39 -2.41
N PRO A 92 -12.49 -15.21 -2.04
CA PRO A 92 -11.79 -14.26 -1.16
C PRO A 92 -11.33 -14.89 0.15
N ALA A 93 -10.24 -14.36 0.72
CA ALA A 93 -9.73 -14.82 2.00
C ALA A 93 -10.76 -14.61 3.13
N PRO A 94 -10.80 -15.48 4.15
CA PRO A 94 -11.69 -15.29 5.30
C PRO A 94 -11.38 -13.99 6.05
N VAL A 95 -12.39 -13.15 6.27
CA VAL A 95 -12.27 -11.83 6.93
C VAL A 95 -11.74 -11.93 8.38
N LYS A 96 -12.00 -13.05 9.07
CA LYS A 96 -11.60 -13.28 10.47
C LYS A 96 -10.45 -14.29 10.57
N ALA A 97 -9.41 -14.10 9.77
CA ALA A 97 -8.19 -14.90 9.81
C ALA A 97 -6.95 -13.99 9.84
N PRO A 98 -5.79 -14.48 10.36
CA PRO A 98 -4.52 -13.80 10.14
C PRO A 98 -4.26 -13.64 8.64
N GLY A 99 -3.79 -12.47 8.23
CA GLY A 99 -3.59 -12.17 6.81
C GLY A 99 -2.97 -10.79 6.60
N LEU A 100 -2.79 -10.44 5.33
CA LEU A 100 -2.44 -9.08 4.95
C LEU A 100 -3.58 -8.13 5.35
N PHE A 101 -3.25 -7.04 6.05
CA PHE A 101 -4.18 -5.95 6.30
C PHE A 101 -4.21 -5.00 5.11
N HIS A 102 -3.06 -4.40 4.76
CA HIS A 102 -2.90 -3.69 3.49
C HIS A 102 -1.43 -3.61 3.03
N THR A 103 -1.24 -3.28 1.75
CA THR A 103 0.01 -2.74 1.18
C THR A 103 -0.12 -1.24 0.96
N ALA A 104 0.84 -0.46 1.45
CA ALA A 104 0.84 1.00 1.32
C ALA A 104 1.80 1.49 0.24
N ILE A 105 1.30 2.32 -0.68
CA ILE A 105 2.03 2.88 -1.82
C ILE A 105 2.21 4.38 -1.58
N LEU A 106 3.47 4.79 -1.42
CA LEU A 106 3.85 6.18 -1.19
C LEU A 106 3.89 6.98 -2.50
N TYR A 107 3.15 8.08 -2.52
CA TYR A 107 3.14 9.08 -3.59
C TYR A 107 4.13 10.21 -3.25
N PRO A 108 4.88 10.75 -4.24
CA PRO A 108 5.93 11.72 -3.96
C PRO A 108 5.39 13.11 -3.60
N SER A 109 4.15 13.44 -3.97
CA SER A 109 3.51 14.70 -3.60
C SER A 109 2.02 14.53 -3.28
N ARG A 110 1.48 15.48 -2.50
CA ARG A 110 0.03 15.59 -2.21
C ARG A 110 -0.80 15.67 -3.49
N LYS A 111 -0.25 16.35 -4.50
CA LYS A 111 -0.86 16.48 -5.82
C LYS A 111 -0.99 15.16 -6.55
N ASP A 112 0.02 14.29 -6.46
CA ASP A 112 -0.07 12.96 -7.08
C ASP A 112 -1.16 12.11 -6.40
N LEU A 113 -1.32 12.26 -5.07
CA LEU A 113 -2.42 11.64 -4.33
C LEU A 113 -3.79 12.20 -4.79
N ALA A 114 -3.88 13.50 -5.05
CA ALA A 114 -5.08 14.14 -5.59
C ALA A 114 -5.42 13.64 -7.01
N ASN A 115 -4.42 13.45 -7.87
CA ASN A 115 -4.60 12.94 -9.22
C ASN A 115 -5.15 11.50 -9.21
N ILE A 116 -4.64 10.62 -8.34
CA ILE A 116 -5.19 9.27 -8.23
C ILE A 116 -6.58 9.26 -7.60
N LEU A 117 -6.85 10.12 -6.60
CA LEU A 117 -8.20 10.29 -6.06
C LEU A 117 -9.21 10.66 -7.16
N TYR A 118 -8.87 11.66 -7.99
CA TYR A 118 -9.71 12.06 -9.10
C TYR A 118 -9.99 10.90 -10.06
N ARG A 119 -8.96 10.12 -10.42
CA ARG A 119 -9.09 8.97 -11.31
C ARG A 119 -9.96 7.85 -10.71
N LEU A 120 -9.85 7.58 -9.41
CA LEU A 120 -10.72 6.64 -8.70
C LEU A 120 -12.19 7.09 -8.72
N VAL A 121 -12.43 8.39 -8.48
CA VAL A 121 -13.78 8.98 -8.55
C VAL A 121 -14.36 8.88 -9.96
N GLN A 122 -13.58 9.20 -11.00
CA GLN A 122 -14.04 9.09 -12.39
C GLN A 122 -14.38 7.64 -12.79
N ALA A 123 -13.64 6.67 -12.25
CA ALA A 123 -13.90 5.25 -12.47
C ALA A 123 -15.07 4.71 -11.61
N GLY A 124 -15.59 5.50 -10.66
CA GLY A 124 -16.58 5.04 -9.68
C GLY A 124 -16.06 3.93 -8.77
N TYR A 125 -14.73 3.86 -8.55
CA TYR A 125 -14.13 2.83 -7.72
C TYR A 125 -14.28 3.19 -6.23
N PRO A 126 -14.80 2.28 -5.39
CA PRO A 126 -15.11 2.61 -4.00
C PRO A 126 -13.84 2.74 -3.15
N LEU A 127 -13.84 3.75 -2.27
CA LEU A 127 -12.91 3.81 -1.15
C LEU A 127 -13.51 3.08 0.05
N THR A 128 -12.68 2.37 0.80
CA THR A 128 -13.03 1.79 2.11
C THR A 128 -12.79 2.77 3.26
N GLY A 129 -12.00 3.83 3.02
CA GLY A 129 -11.79 4.92 3.96
C GLY A 129 -10.84 6.00 3.42
N ALA A 130 -10.75 7.11 4.12
CA ALA A 130 -9.75 8.14 3.89
C ALA A 130 -9.44 8.85 5.20
N ALA A 131 -8.15 9.06 5.50
CA ALA A 131 -7.72 9.58 6.80
C ALA A 131 -6.58 10.59 6.70
N ASP A 132 -6.62 11.54 7.62
CA ASP A 132 -5.52 12.42 7.97
C ASP A 132 -4.90 11.91 9.29
N HIS A 133 -3.62 11.54 9.22
CA HIS A 133 -2.88 11.00 10.35
C HIS A 133 -2.01 12.01 11.11
N GLY A 134 -2.07 13.30 10.74
CA GLY A 134 -1.15 14.32 11.20
C GLY A 134 0.19 14.29 10.47
N VAL A 135 0.71 13.10 10.18
CA VAL A 135 1.99 12.88 9.48
C VAL A 135 1.84 12.48 8.02
N SER A 136 0.67 11.96 7.64
CA SER A 136 0.34 11.52 6.29
C SER A 136 -1.14 11.71 6.00
N GLU A 137 -1.48 11.78 4.71
CA GLU A 137 -2.85 11.70 4.20
C GLU A 137 -2.97 10.42 3.37
N ALA A 138 -4.02 9.64 3.62
CA ALA A 138 -4.16 8.30 3.07
C ALA A 138 -5.57 8.03 2.52
N LEU A 139 -5.62 7.31 1.41
CA LEU A 139 -6.81 6.73 0.81
C LEU A 139 -6.75 5.22 0.96
N TYR A 140 -7.82 4.62 1.46
CA TYR A 140 -7.94 3.17 1.62
C TYR A 140 -8.96 2.63 0.64
N LEU A 141 -8.61 1.52 0.00
CA LEU A 141 -9.43 0.77 -0.93
C LEU A 141 -9.01 -0.69 -0.93
N ASP A 142 -9.86 -1.55 -1.47
CA ASP A 142 -9.50 -2.96 -1.69
C ASP A 142 -9.23 -3.20 -3.17
N ASP A 143 -8.26 -4.05 -3.48
CA ASP A 143 -8.09 -4.58 -4.84
C ASP A 143 -9.24 -5.55 -5.20
N PRO A 144 -9.35 -6.02 -6.45
CA PRO A 144 -10.46 -6.90 -6.87
C PRO A 144 -10.54 -8.25 -6.15
N ASP A 145 -9.50 -8.64 -5.42
CA ASP A 145 -9.43 -9.87 -4.62
C ASP A 145 -9.62 -9.60 -3.12
N GLY A 146 -9.86 -8.34 -2.73
CA GLY A 146 -10.06 -7.93 -1.35
C GLY A 146 -8.76 -7.71 -0.58
N ASN A 147 -7.60 -7.61 -1.26
CA ASN A 147 -6.37 -7.20 -0.59
C ASN A 147 -6.44 -5.70 -0.31
N GLY A 148 -6.23 -5.30 0.94
CA GLY A 148 -6.20 -3.88 1.30
C GLY A 148 -5.06 -3.14 0.60
N VAL A 149 -5.37 -1.97 0.08
CA VAL A 149 -4.43 -1.04 -0.55
C VAL A 149 -4.55 0.31 0.16
N GLU A 150 -3.41 0.87 0.54
CA GLU A 150 -3.31 2.25 1.02
C GLU A 150 -2.53 3.06 -0.02
N LEU A 151 -3.09 4.17 -0.49
CA LEU A 151 -2.42 5.16 -1.32
C LEU A 151 -2.20 6.38 -0.45
N TYR A 152 -0.95 6.79 -0.22
CA TYR A 152 -0.69 7.82 0.76
C TYR A 152 0.43 8.77 0.36
N TRP A 153 0.40 9.95 0.97
CA TRP A 153 1.46 10.94 0.88
C TRP A 153 1.91 11.33 2.29
N ASP A 154 3.22 11.29 2.52
CA ASP A 154 3.82 11.79 3.74
C ASP A 154 3.91 13.31 3.71
N ARG A 155 3.40 13.97 4.76
CA ARG A 155 3.66 15.39 4.95
C ARG A 155 5.15 15.63 5.17
N PRO A 156 5.69 16.78 4.70
CA PRO A 156 7.01 17.23 5.11
C PRO A 156 7.18 17.15 6.63
N LYS A 157 8.30 16.59 7.09
CA LYS A 157 8.53 16.27 8.52
C LYS A 157 8.49 17.49 9.43
N ASP A 158 8.80 18.67 8.90
CA ASP A 158 8.73 19.96 9.57
C ASP A 158 7.29 20.42 9.84
N LEU A 159 6.30 19.83 9.16
CA LEU A 159 4.87 20.06 9.39
C LEU A 159 4.23 19.03 10.32
N TRP A 160 4.99 18.06 10.82
CA TRP A 160 4.44 17.02 11.68
C TRP A 160 4.03 17.61 13.04
N PRO A 161 2.82 17.30 13.54
CA PRO A 161 2.33 17.82 14.81
C PRO A 161 3.18 17.31 15.98
N GLN A 162 3.53 18.21 16.90
CA GLN A 162 4.33 17.89 18.08
C GLN A 162 3.62 18.34 19.34
N GLN A 163 3.77 17.55 20.39
CA GLN A 163 3.35 17.92 21.73
C GLN A 163 4.31 18.95 22.32
N ALA A 164 3.93 19.54 23.46
CA ALA A 164 4.75 20.54 24.16
C ALA A 164 6.14 20.02 24.60
N ASP A 165 6.31 18.70 24.74
CA ASP A 165 7.57 18.05 25.08
C ASP A 165 8.43 17.66 23.86
N GLY A 166 7.97 17.98 22.64
CA GLY A 166 8.65 17.65 21.38
C GLY A 166 8.37 16.24 20.86
N SER A 167 7.53 15.45 21.54
CA SER A 167 7.10 14.15 21.03
C SER A 167 6.08 14.29 19.89
N LEU A 168 5.99 13.28 19.02
CA LEU A 168 5.08 13.27 17.88
C LEU A 168 3.61 13.11 18.33
N GLU A 169 2.72 13.95 17.82
CA GLU A 169 1.27 13.86 18.08
C GLU A 169 0.52 13.27 16.86
N MET A 170 0.57 11.95 16.69
CA MET A 170 -0.24 11.29 15.67
C MET A 170 -1.72 11.27 16.06
N TYR A 171 -2.60 11.47 15.09
CA TYR A 171 -4.04 11.32 15.24
C TYR A 171 -4.62 10.54 14.05
N THR A 172 -5.93 10.30 14.07
CA THR A 172 -6.67 9.81 12.90
C THR A 172 -7.95 10.62 12.79
N ARG A 173 -8.03 11.47 11.78
CA ARG A 173 -9.20 12.30 11.47
C ARG A 173 -9.69 11.98 10.07
N GLN A 174 -10.94 12.35 9.78
CA GLN A 174 -11.46 12.26 8.42
C GLN A 174 -10.67 13.19 7.51
N LEU A 175 -10.24 12.68 6.36
CA LEU A 175 -9.57 13.48 5.33
C LEU A 175 -10.59 14.37 4.59
N ASP A 176 -10.24 15.64 4.37
CA ASP A 176 -11.00 16.54 3.52
C ASP A 176 -10.71 16.23 2.04
N LEU A 177 -11.61 15.46 1.43
CA LEU A 177 -11.44 14.99 0.04
C LEU A 177 -11.62 16.12 -0.98
N ASP A 178 -12.44 17.14 -0.69
CA ASP A 178 -12.62 18.29 -1.58
C ASP A 178 -11.36 19.15 -1.61
N GLN A 179 -10.75 19.38 -0.45
CA GLN A 179 -9.48 20.08 -0.34
C GLN A 179 -8.33 19.30 -1.00
N LEU A 180 -8.31 17.97 -0.87
CA LEU A 180 -7.32 17.16 -1.57
C LEU A 180 -7.54 17.23 -3.09
N LEU A 181 -8.76 17.05 -3.58
CA LEU A 181 -9.08 17.11 -5.00
C LEU A 181 -8.73 18.47 -5.63
N ALA A 182 -8.71 19.56 -4.86
CA ALA A 182 -8.32 20.87 -5.34
C ALA A 182 -6.83 20.98 -5.74
N GLU A 183 -5.97 20.06 -5.31
CA GLU A 183 -4.53 20.04 -5.64
C GLU A 183 -4.22 19.41 -7.00
N ARG A 184 -5.20 18.76 -7.66
CA ARG A 184 -4.97 17.99 -8.90
C ARG A 184 -4.61 18.89 -10.07
N ASP A 185 -3.88 18.34 -11.04
CA ASP A 185 -3.54 19.03 -12.30
C ASP A 185 -4.44 18.59 -13.48
N ILE A 186 -5.36 17.64 -13.26
CA ILE A 186 -6.19 16.99 -14.30
C ILE A 186 -7.70 17.15 -14.09
#